data_AF-A0AAJ6B5Z7-F1
#
_entry.id   AF-A0AAJ6B5Z7-F1
#
_cell.length_a   1.000
_cell.length_b   1.000
_cell.length_c   1.000
_cell.angle_alpha   90.00
_cell.angle_beta   90.00
_cell.angle_gamma   90.00
#
_symmetry.space_group_name_H-M   'P 1'
#
loop_
_entity.id
_entity.type
_entity.pdbx_description
1 polymer ?
#
loop_
_entity_poly.entity_id
_entity_poly.type
_entity_poly.pdbx_seq_one_letter_code
_entity_poly.pdbx_strand_id
1 'polypeptide(L)'
;MKVLKILALLLASFSYCNAQNLNGKYAVVDNAFQGSRKLTFENGKFTDSISTGDMGIKTIGTGTYTLENHRLTLKYLATINGDSSYYQLNSYSQPSATGLLSVKIEDKTGAAMQANVGFKDNNQKPLFFFLTDKSGLSDLRLYEGLHTGHVVVDFIGYYTVSIPVANLLAKKSTLLVKLMPALKTYIDSKTEIYEVTISSTNVILASKKTGKLQLTKIGN
;
A
#
# COMPACT_ATOMS: atom_id res chain seq x y z
N MET A 1 72.76 22.68 8.53
CA MET A 1 71.89 22.75 7.33
C MET A 1 70.99 21.50 7.37
N LYS A 2 69.73 21.54 7.82
CA LYS A 2 68.52 21.86 7.01
C LYS A 2 68.68 21.29 5.59
N VAL A 3 67.93 20.28 5.14
CA VAL A 3 66.49 20.37 4.84
C VAL A 3 65.74 19.04 5.05
N LEU A 4 64.59 19.18 5.71
CA LEU A 4 63.44 18.28 5.90
C LEU A 4 62.53 18.29 4.64
N LYS A 5 61.92 17.16 4.25
CA LYS A 5 60.60 17.01 3.56
C LYS A 5 60.39 15.54 3.15
N ILE A 6 59.65 14.74 3.93
CA ILE A 6 58.20 14.45 3.80
C ILE A 6 57.83 13.93 2.40
N LEU A 7 57.59 12.62 2.28
CA LEU A 7 56.69 12.02 1.30
C LEU A 7 56.07 10.76 1.94
N ALA A 8 55.02 10.97 2.73
CA ALA A 8 53.64 10.69 2.34
C ALA A 8 53.31 9.19 2.34
N LEU A 9 53.19 8.68 3.57
CA LEU A 9 52.07 7.86 4.05
C LEU A 9 50.95 7.67 2.99
N LEU A 10 51.06 6.65 2.14
CA LEU A 10 49.93 6.15 1.33
C LEU A 10 49.08 5.24 2.24
N LEU A 11 48.48 5.85 3.26
CA LEU A 11 47.19 5.41 3.77
C LEU A 11 46.22 5.64 2.61
N ALA A 12 46.13 4.65 1.71
CA ALA A 12 44.93 4.49 0.92
C ALA A 12 43.81 4.25 1.94
N SER A 13 43.17 5.36 2.30
CA SER A 13 41.86 5.41 2.88
C SER A 13 40.96 4.51 2.03
N PHE A 14 40.85 3.25 2.43
CA PHE A 14 39.57 2.59 2.37
C PHE A 14 38.63 3.47 3.18
N SER A 15 38.05 4.47 2.51
CA SER A 15 36.83 5.10 2.96
C SER A 15 35.89 3.94 3.18
N TYR A 16 35.70 3.62 4.46
CA TYR A 16 34.71 2.69 4.92
C TYR A 16 33.48 2.90 4.08
N CYS A 17 33.10 1.85 3.36
CA CYS A 17 31.78 1.72 2.78
C CYS A 17 30.83 2.01 3.94
N ASN A 18 30.31 3.23 4.03
CA ASN A 18 29.23 3.55 4.93
C ASN A 18 28.11 2.63 4.44
N ALA A 19 27.94 1.49 5.10
CA ALA A 19 26.68 0.79 5.08
C ALA A 19 25.68 1.84 5.55
N GLN A 20 25.02 2.50 4.60
CA GLN A 20 24.01 3.50 4.89
C GLN A 20 22.97 2.76 5.72
N ASN A 21 23.00 2.97 7.04
CA ASN A 21 22.17 2.20 7.93
C ASN A 21 20.79 2.85 7.93
N LEU A 22 19.82 2.15 7.37
CA LEU A 22 18.42 2.58 7.35
C LEU A 22 17.72 2.32 8.70
N ASN A 23 18.42 1.79 9.72
CA ASN A 23 17.84 1.51 11.03
C ASN A 23 17.18 2.77 11.63
N GLY A 24 15.95 2.61 12.07
CA GLY A 24 15.16 3.67 12.67
C GLY A 24 13.68 3.62 12.30
N LYS A 25 12.94 4.59 12.81
CA LYS A 25 11.52 4.79 12.54
C LYS A 25 11.35 6.02 11.66
N TYR A 26 10.61 5.87 10.58
CA TYR A 26 10.35 6.90 9.58
C TYR A 26 8.87 7.00 9.33
N ALA A 27 8.34 8.20 9.11
CA ALA A 27 6.94 8.41 8.82
C ALA A 27 6.71 9.43 7.72
N VAL A 28 5.61 9.26 7.00
CA VAL A 28 5.01 10.29 6.16
C VAL A 28 3.61 10.55 6.68
N VAL A 29 3.22 11.82 6.72
CA VAL A 29 1.84 12.22 6.94
C VAL A 29 1.23 12.46 5.57
N ASP A 30 0.19 11.71 5.25
CA ASP A 30 -0.60 11.95 4.05
C ASP A 30 -1.79 12.82 4.43
N ASN A 31 -1.67 14.11 4.11
CA ASN A 31 -2.70 15.11 4.40
C ASN A 31 -4.00 14.86 3.60
N ALA A 32 -3.96 14.09 2.51
CA ALA A 32 -5.15 13.78 1.72
C ALA A 32 -6.06 12.75 2.42
N PHE A 33 -5.50 11.89 3.27
CA PHE A 33 -6.24 10.78 3.91
C PHE A 33 -6.31 10.86 5.44
N GLN A 34 -5.90 11.99 6.04
CA GLN A 34 -5.82 12.18 7.51
C GLN A 34 -5.15 10.97 8.19
N GLY A 35 -4.07 10.50 7.58
CA GLY A 35 -3.37 9.30 8.02
C GLY A 35 -1.87 9.46 7.93
N SER A 36 -1.16 8.60 8.65
CA SER A 36 0.30 8.49 8.53
C SER A 36 0.68 7.08 8.14
N ARG A 37 1.73 6.94 7.34
CA ARG A 37 2.43 5.68 7.12
C ARG A 37 3.76 5.74 7.84
N LYS A 38 4.10 4.69 8.56
CA LYS A 38 5.32 4.53 9.33
C LYS A 38 6.07 3.29 8.88
N LEU A 39 7.33 3.44 8.52
CA LEU A 39 8.27 2.36 8.25
C LEU A 39 9.30 2.29 9.38
N THR A 40 9.47 1.11 9.96
CA THR A 40 10.47 0.84 10.99
C THR A 40 11.46 -0.18 10.44
N PHE A 41 12.75 0.13 10.46
CA PHE A 41 13.82 -0.74 9.98
C PHE A 41 14.72 -1.12 11.16
N GLU A 42 14.95 -2.41 11.33
CA GLU A 42 15.78 -2.92 12.41
C GLU A 42 16.38 -4.27 12.01
N ASN A 43 17.71 -4.38 12.06
CA ASN A 43 18.44 -5.65 11.91
C ASN A 43 18.07 -6.42 10.62
N GLY A 44 17.97 -5.72 9.48
CA GLY A 44 17.60 -6.32 8.20
C GLY A 44 16.12 -6.71 8.07
N LYS A 45 15.28 -6.35 9.06
CA LYS A 45 13.83 -6.52 9.05
C LYS A 45 13.13 -5.18 9.01
N PHE A 46 11.93 -5.15 8.47
CA PHE A 46 11.10 -3.96 8.50
C PHE A 46 9.67 -4.25 8.93
N THR A 47 9.04 -3.22 9.48
CA THR A 47 7.62 -3.16 9.80
C THR A 47 7.03 -1.93 9.12
N ASP A 48 5.98 -2.13 8.35
CA ASP A 48 5.19 -1.10 7.69
C ASP A 48 3.87 -0.95 8.45
N SER A 49 3.54 0.26 8.84
CA SER A 49 2.35 0.55 9.65
C SER A 49 1.64 1.78 9.12
N ILE A 50 0.35 1.85 9.34
CA ILE A 50 -0.45 3.04 9.09
C ILE A 50 -1.15 3.47 10.38
N SER A 51 -1.54 4.73 10.44
CA SER A 51 -2.52 5.22 11.41
C SER A 51 -3.51 6.06 10.66
N THR A 52 -4.81 5.77 10.80
CA THR A 52 -5.90 6.49 10.13
C THR A 52 -6.99 6.80 11.14
N GLY A 53 -7.30 8.09 11.34
CA GLY A 53 -8.32 8.53 12.31
C GLY A 53 -8.17 7.87 13.69
N ASP A 54 -9.27 7.34 14.21
CA ASP A 54 -9.36 6.75 15.56
C ASP A 54 -8.86 5.30 15.67
N MET A 55 -8.39 4.70 14.58
CA MET A 55 -8.01 3.28 14.57
C MET A 55 -6.66 2.99 15.25
N GLY A 56 -5.91 4.02 15.63
CA GLY A 56 -4.54 3.91 16.15
C GLY A 56 -3.55 3.35 15.11
N ILE A 57 -2.34 3.01 15.56
CA ILE A 57 -1.29 2.46 14.69
C ILE A 57 -1.58 0.98 14.39
N LYS A 58 -1.60 0.63 13.11
CA LYS A 58 -1.82 -0.74 12.60
C LYS A 58 -0.67 -1.17 11.70
N THR A 59 -0.10 -2.33 12.00
CA THR A 59 0.92 -2.95 11.15
C THR A 59 0.28 -3.51 9.88
N ILE A 60 0.62 -2.92 8.75
CA ILE A 60 0.15 -3.33 7.43
C ILE A 60 1.16 -4.18 6.68
N GLY A 61 2.37 -4.40 7.18
CA GLY A 61 3.32 -5.31 6.56
C GLY A 61 4.53 -5.58 7.42
N THR A 62 5.13 -6.75 7.25
CA THR A 62 6.45 -7.07 7.80
C THR A 62 7.28 -7.78 6.76
N GLY A 63 8.59 -7.74 6.92
CA GLY A 63 9.48 -8.42 6.00
C GLY A 63 10.95 -8.22 6.28
N THR A 64 11.76 -8.57 5.30
CA THR A 64 13.20 -8.30 5.30
C THR A 64 13.53 -7.18 4.33
N TYR A 65 14.53 -6.39 4.64
CA TYR A 65 15.06 -5.39 3.72
C TYR A 65 16.56 -5.56 3.47
N THR A 66 16.99 -5.15 2.29
CA THR A 66 18.41 -4.97 1.96
C THR A 66 18.60 -3.58 1.38
N LEU A 67 19.72 -2.93 1.72
CA LEU A 67 20.12 -1.64 1.18
C LEU A 67 21.55 -1.75 0.64
N GLU A 68 21.67 -1.71 -0.68
CA GLU A 68 22.95 -1.82 -1.38
C GLU A 68 22.97 -0.83 -2.53
N ASN A 69 24.07 -0.09 -2.70
CA ASN A 69 24.26 0.84 -3.81
C ASN A 69 23.07 1.80 -4.01
N HIS A 70 22.58 2.44 -2.94
CA HIS A 70 21.41 3.34 -2.95
C HIS A 70 20.10 2.68 -3.42
N ARG A 71 20.00 1.35 -3.31
CA ARG A 71 18.81 0.59 -3.69
C ARG A 71 18.26 -0.17 -2.49
N LEU A 72 17.05 0.19 -2.05
CA LEU A 72 16.31 -0.52 -1.01
C LEU A 72 15.41 -1.57 -1.65
N THR A 73 15.56 -2.80 -1.22
CA THR A 73 14.66 -3.90 -1.57
C THR A 73 13.86 -4.30 -0.34
N LEU A 74 12.54 -4.19 -0.39
CA LEU A 74 11.62 -4.66 0.65
C LEU A 74 10.98 -5.96 0.21
N LYS A 75 11.20 -7.05 0.94
CA LYS A 75 10.55 -8.34 0.72
C LYS A 75 9.49 -8.55 1.78
N TYR A 76 8.23 -8.34 1.43
CA TYR A 76 7.11 -8.55 2.32
C TYR A 76 6.85 -10.05 2.52
N LEU A 77 6.68 -10.46 3.78
CA LEU A 77 6.27 -11.81 4.14
C LEU A 77 4.75 -11.95 3.98
N ALA A 78 4.31 -13.09 3.47
CA ALA A 78 2.88 -13.41 3.39
C ALA A 78 2.33 -13.67 4.80
N THR A 79 1.21 -13.03 5.13
CA THR A 79 0.43 -13.36 6.34
C THR A 79 -0.94 -13.85 5.94
N ILE A 80 -1.23 -15.10 6.30
CA ILE A 80 -2.45 -15.83 5.95
C ILE A 80 -3.25 -15.98 7.24
N ASN A 81 -4.07 -15.00 7.58
CA ASN A 81 -5.13 -15.18 8.57
C ASN A 81 -6.32 -14.33 8.16
N GLY A 82 -7.44 -14.99 7.89
CA GLY A 82 -8.66 -14.37 7.40
C GLY A 82 -9.53 -13.87 8.54
N ASP A 83 -9.65 -12.55 8.64
CA ASP A 83 -11.00 -11.99 8.73
C ASP A 83 -11.27 -11.32 7.38
N SER A 84 -12.48 -11.39 6.86
CA SER A 84 -12.83 -10.78 5.57
C SER A 84 -13.86 -9.69 5.81
N SER A 85 -13.72 -8.57 5.11
CA SER A 85 -14.79 -7.59 4.99
C SER A 85 -16.06 -8.28 4.49
N TYR A 86 -17.20 -7.95 5.10
CA TYR A 86 -18.48 -8.52 4.72
C TYR A 86 -19.05 -7.75 3.53
N TYR A 87 -19.71 -8.46 2.62
CA TYR A 87 -20.49 -7.82 1.58
C TYR A 87 -21.84 -8.48 1.38
N GLN A 88 -22.81 -7.68 0.98
CA GLN A 88 -24.12 -8.14 0.51
C GLN A 88 -24.31 -7.65 -0.93
N LEU A 89 -24.63 -8.57 -1.83
CA LEU A 89 -24.87 -8.30 -3.23
C LEU A 89 -26.32 -8.66 -3.58
N ASN A 90 -27.12 -7.64 -3.88
CA ASN A 90 -28.48 -7.83 -4.39
C ASN A 90 -28.47 -7.55 -5.88
N SER A 91 -28.96 -8.47 -6.70
CA SER A 91 -28.92 -8.34 -8.16
C SER A 91 -30.23 -8.73 -8.80
N TYR A 92 -30.61 -8.01 -9.84
CA TYR A 92 -31.76 -8.31 -10.67
C TYR A 92 -31.33 -8.34 -12.13
N SER A 93 -31.86 -9.31 -12.88
CA SER A 93 -31.58 -9.45 -14.30
C SER A 93 -32.04 -8.21 -15.06
N GLN A 94 -31.19 -7.74 -15.98
CA GLN A 94 -31.51 -6.65 -16.88
C GLN A 94 -31.26 -7.14 -18.32
N PRO A 95 -32.18 -6.90 -19.27
CA PRO A 95 -31.96 -7.22 -20.67
C PRO A 95 -31.00 -6.20 -21.31
N SER A 96 -29.73 -6.21 -20.91
CA SER A 96 -28.65 -5.50 -21.59
C SER A 96 -27.33 -6.26 -21.46
N ALA A 97 -26.41 -6.06 -22.41
CA ALA A 97 -25.04 -6.60 -22.35
C ALA A 97 -24.14 -5.84 -21.33
N THR A 98 -24.72 -4.93 -20.55
CA THR A 98 -24.01 -4.07 -19.60
C THR A 98 -24.47 -4.37 -18.18
N GLY A 99 -23.51 -4.44 -17.25
CA GLY A 99 -23.82 -4.47 -15.82
C GLY A 99 -23.89 -3.06 -15.25
N LEU A 100 -24.79 -2.83 -14.31
CA LEU A 100 -24.84 -1.61 -13.50
C LEU A 100 -24.61 -2.01 -12.05
N LEU A 101 -23.61 -1.42 -11.40
CA LEU A 101 -23.29 -1.71 -10.00
C LEU A 101 -23.31 -0.42 -9.19
N SER A 102 -24.24 -0.33 -8.24
CA SER A 102 -24.23 0.71 -7.20
C SER A 102 -23.55 0.16 -5.95
N VAL A 103 -22.59 0.89 -5.40
CA VAL A 103 -21.80 0.50 -4.23
C VAL A 103 -22.11 1.45 -3.07
N LYS A 104 -22.30 0.88 -1.88
CA LYS A 104 -22.31 1.61 -0.60
C LYS A 104 -21.29 1.00 0.34
N ILE A 105 -20.47 1.84 0.95
CA ILE A 105 -19.38 1.43 1.83
C ILE A 105 -19.59 1.99 3.22
N GLU A 106 -19.53 1.10 4.21
CA GLU A 106 -19.64 1.40 5.62
C GLU A 106 -18.45 0.80 6.35
N ASP A 107 -18.09 1.38 7.49
CA ASP A 107 -17.18 0.72 8.43
C ASP A 107 -17.90 -0.36 9.26
N LYS A 108 -17.16 -1.03 10.15
CA LYS A 108 -17.72 -2.07 11.05
C LYS A 108 -18.87 -1.58 11.95
N THR A 109 -18.97 -0.27 12.20
CA THR A 109 -20.00 0.34 13.04
C THR A 109 -21.26 0.73 12.24
N GLY A 110 -21.19 0.67 10.92
CA GLY A 110 -22.25 1.12 10.01
C GLY A 110 -22.13 2.59 9.62
N ALA A 111 -21.05 3.27 9.98
CA ALA A 111 -20.80 4.63 9.55
C ALA A 111 -20.36 4.65 8.09
N ALA A 112 -20.92 5.58 7.31
CA ALA A 112 -20.53 5.77 5.92
C ALA A 112 -19.03 6.09 5.80
N MET A 113 -18.36 5.45 4.86
CA MET A 113 -16.91 5.52 4.75
C MET A 113 -16.48 5.66 3.30
N GLN A 114 -15.60 6.62 3.02
CA GLN A 114 -14.95 6.73 1.72
C GLN A 114 -13.94 5.59 1.53
N ALA A 115 -13.93 4.95 0.38
CA ALA A 115 -12.93 3.95 0.03
C ALA A 115 -12.64 3.89 -1.48
N ASN A 116 -11.64 3.09 -1.88
CA ASN A 116 -11.35 2.85 -3.28
C ASN A 116 -12.29 1.77 -3.82
N VAL A 117 -12.90 2.04 -4.96
CA VAL A 117 -13.55 1.02 -5.79
C VAL A 117 -12.83 0.96 -7.11
N GLY A 118 -12.61 -0.24 -7.62
CA GLY A 118 -11.84 -0.41 -8.83
C GLY A 118 -11.97 -1.78 -9.43
N PHE A 119 -11.06 -2.03 -10.36
CA PHE A 119 -11.08 -3.19 -11.22
C PHE A 119 -9.73 -3.88 -11.24
N LYS A 120 -9.78 -5.21 -11.21
CA LYS A 120 -8.62 -6.08 -11.40
C LYS A 120 -8.85 -7.03 -12.56
N ASP A 121 -7.78 -7.44 -13.22
CA ASP A 121 -7.82 -8.52 -14.20
C ASP A 121 -8.06 -9.90 -13.52
N ASN A 122 -8.11 -10.96 -14.32
CA ASN A 122 -8.27 -12.33 -13.82
C ASN A 122 -7.07 -12.81 -12.96
N ASN A 123 -5.91 -12.17 -13.08
CA ASN A 123 -4.71 -12.44 -12.30
C ASN A 123 -4.57 -11.52 -11.08
N GLN A 124 -5.64 -10.85 -10.66
CA GLN A 124 -5.66 -9.90 -9.55
C GLN A 124 -4.75 -8.66 -9.73
N LYS A 125 -4.31 -8.35 -10.96
CA LYS A 125 -3.55 -7.13 -11.23
C LYS A 125 -4.51 -5.92 -11.31
N PRO A 126 -4.21 -4.82 -10.62
CA PRO A 126 -4.92 -3.55 -10.78
C PRO A 126 -5.04 -3.10 -12.22
N LEU A 127 -6.24 -2.72 -12.65
CA LEU A 127 -6.48 -2.02 -13.90
C LEU A 127 -6.68 -0.53 -13.64
N PHE A 128 -7.64 -0.19 -12.76
CA PHE A 128 -7.89 1.18 -12.32
C PHE A 128 -8.69 1.21 -11.02
N PHE A 129 -8.56 2.31 -10.29
CA PHE A 129 -9.29 2.60 -9.06
C PHE A 129 -9.77 4.05 -9.06
N PHE A 130 -10.84 4.31 -8.35
CA PHE A 130 -11.33 5.64 -8.04
C PHE A 130 -11.88 5.64 -6.61
N LEU A 131 -11.98 6.82 -6.01
CA LEU A 131 -12.54 6.99 -4.68
C LEU A 131 -14.06 7.12 -4.77
N THR A 132 -14.78 6.50 -3.84
CA THR A 132 -16.18 6.83 -3.60
C THR A 132 -16.31 8.27 -3.09
N ASP A 133 -17.53 8.80 -3.05
CA ASP A 133 -17.77 10.05 -2.35
C ASP A 133 -17.62 9.90 -0.81
N LYS A 134 -17.78 11.01 -0.10
CA LYS A 134 -17.69 11.06 1.38
C LYS A 134 -18.78 10.26 2.08
N SER A 135 -19.87 9.92 1.39
CA SER A 135 -20.94 9.06 1.90
C SER A 135 -20.72 7.57 1.57
N GLY A 136 -19.57 7.22 0.99
CA GLY A 136 -19.22 5.86 0.63
C GLY A 136 -19.97 5.33 -0.59
N LEU A 137 -20.54 6.23 -1.42
CA LEU A 137 -21.33 5.86 -2.58
C LEU A 137 -20.53 5.95 -3.89
N SER A 138 -20.82 5.02 -4.79
CA SER A 138 -20.37 5.08 -6.19
C SER A 138 -21.24 4.22 -7.11
N ASP A 139 -21.32 4.61 -8.38
CA ASP A 139 -21.96 3.85 -9.44
C ASP A 139 -20.96 3.48 -10.53
N LEU A 140 -20.99 2.21 -10.94
CA LEU A 140 -20.13 1.66 -11.96
C LEU A 140 -20.95 1.09 -13.12
N ARG A 141 -20.45 1.33 -14.33
CA ARG A 141 -20.90 0.62 -15.54
C ARG A 141 -19.90 -0.45 -15.91
N LEU A 142 -20.39 -1.66 -16.10
CA LEU A 142 -19.62 -2.84 -16.46
C LEU A 142 -19.90 -3.17 -17.92
N TYR A 143 -18.85 -3.31 -18.70
CA TYR A 143 -18.94 -3.67 -20.11
C TYR A 143 -18.29 -5.03 -20.35
N GLU A 144 -18.94 -5.84 -21.17
CA GLU A 144 -18.34 -7.04 -21.72
C GLU A 144 -17.16 -6.63 -22.63
N GLY A 145 -15.97 -7.20 -22.42
CA GLY A 145 -14.77 -6.93 -23.23
C GLY A 145 -13.66 -6.11 -22.55
N LEU A 146 -13.90 -5.52 -21.37
CA LEU A 146 -12.77 -5.13 -20.51
C LEU A 146 -12.15 -6.44 -19.99
N HIS A 147 -10.82 -6.61 -20.06
CA HIS A 147 -10.10 -7.76 -19.47
C HIS A 147 -10.15 -7.78 -17.93
N THR A 148 -11.26 -7.31 -17.37
CA THR A 148 -11.57 -7.20 -15.97
C THR A 148 -12.12 -8.52 -15.47
N GLY A 149 -11.43 -9.12 -14.51
CA GLY A 149 -11.92 -10.29 -13.80
C GLY A 149 -12.79 -9.93 -12.61
N HIS A 150 -12.44 -8.85 -11.90
CA HIS A 150 -13.01 -8.54 -10.58
C HIS A 150 -13.30 -7.05 -10.40
N VAL A 151 -14.42 -6.74 -9.74
CA VAL A 151 -14.61 -5.48 -9.02
C VAL A 151 -14.03 -5.64 -7.64
N VAL A 152 -13.27 -4.66 -7.19
CA VAL A 152 -12.69 -4.65 -5.84
C VAL A 152 -13.10 -3.40 -5.07
N VAL A 153 -13.34 -3.58 -3.78
CA VAL A 153 -13.49 -2.50 -2.81
C VAL A 153 -12.34 -2.61 -1.83
N ASP A 154 -11.53 -1.57 -1.76
CA ASP A 154 -10.30 -1.56 -0.99
C ASP A 154 -10.11 -0.25 -0.22
N PHE A 155 -9.63 -0.36 1.00
CA PHE A 155 -9.19 0.80 1.76
C PHE A 155 -8.02 0.43 2.64
N ILE A 156 -7.08 1.37 2.74
CA ILE A 156 -5.86 1.13 3.48
C ILE A 156 -6.18 0.79 4.95
N GLY A 157 -5.69 -0.38 5.41
CA GLY A 157 -5.94 -0.87 6.77
C GLY A 157 -7.22 -1.70 6.95
N TYR A 158 -7.94 -2.03 5.87
CA TYR A 158 -9.13 -2.86 5.89
C TYR A 158 -8.96 -4.06 4.94
N TYR A 159 -9.75 -5.12 5.14
CA TYR A 159 -9.72 -6.24 4.21
C TYR A 159 -10.42 -5.89 2.90
N THR A 160 -9.79 -6.23 1.77
CA THR A 160 -10.37 -6.01 0.44
C THR A 160 -11.56 -6.94 0.20
N VAL A 161 -12.61 -6.43 -0.43
CA VAL A 161 -13.69 -7.26 -1.03
C VAL A 161 -13.41 -7.39 -2.52
N SER A 162 -13.54 -8.60 -3.06
CA SER A 162 -13.35 -8.89 -4.49
C SER A 162 -14.53 -9.69 -5.02
N ILE A 163 -15.16 -9.20 -6.09
CA ILE A 163 -16.35 -9.79 -6.69
C ILE A 163 -16.08 -10.03 -8.17
N PRO A 164 -16.22 -11.28 -8.66
CA PRO A 164 -16.08 -11.57 -10.08
C PRO A 164 -17.07 -10.76 -10.93
N VAL A 165 -16.58 -10.10 -11.98
CA VAL A 165 -17.42 -9.31 -12.90
C VAL A 165 -18.46 -10.17 -13.60
N ALA A 166 -18.14 -11.45 -13.87
CA ALA A 166 -19.08 -12.41 -14.42
C ALA A 166 -20.39 -12.52 -13.61
N ASN A 167 -20.34 -12.28 -12.29
CA ASN A 167 -21.53 -12.31 -11.44
C ASN A 167 -22.43 -11.08 -11.59
N LEU A 168 -21.94 -10.02 -12.24
CA LEU A 168 -22.54 -8.68 -12.31
C LEU A 168 -22.93 -8.26 -13.74
N LEU A 169 -22.41 -8.93 -14.77
CA LEU A 169 -22.80 -8.67 -16.17
C LEU A 169 -24.28 -8.99 -16.39
N ALA A 170 -24.93 -8.22 -17.28
CA ALA A 170 -26.36 -8.28 -17.58
C ALA A 170 -27.28 -8.19 -16.35
N LYS A 171 -26.81 -7.50 -15.31
CA LYS A 171 -27.55 -7.28 -14.07
C LYS A 171 -27.46 -5.84 -13.63
N LYS A 172 -28.51 -5.42 -12.92
CA LYS A 172 -28.47 -4.26 -12.05
C LYS A 172 -28.23 -4.77 -10.63
N SER A 173 -27.11 -4.37 -10.05
CA SER A 173 -26.62 -4.86 -8.76
C SER A 173 -26.44 -3.72 -7.78
N THR A 174 -26.77 -3.97 -6.51
CA THR A 174 -26.41 -3.12 -5.39
C THR A 174 -25.50 -3.90 -4.46
N LEU A 175 -24.33 -3.35 -4.19
CA LEU A 175 -23.31 -3.90 -3.32
C LEU A 175 -23.20 -3.05 -2.06
N LEU A 176 -23.54 -3.64 -0.92
CA LEU A 176 -23.21 -3.08 0.39
C LEU A 176 -21.93 -3.75 0.89
N VAL A 177 -20.91 -2.97 1.18
CA VAL A 177 -19.66 -3.44 1.79
C VAL A 177 -19.56 -2.89 3.20
N LYS A 178 -19.35 -3.78 4.18
CA LYS A 178 -18.92 -3.43 5.52
C LYS A 178 -17.45 -3.75 5.65
N LEU A 179 -16.62 -2.71 5.55
CA LEU A 179 -15.18 -2.84 5.66
C LEU A 179 -14.81 -3.17 7.10
N MET A 180 -14.21 -4.33 7.28
CA MET A 180 -13.68 -4.75 8.56
C MET A 180 -12.21 -4.31 8.63
N PRO A 181 -11.82 -3.60 9.70
CA PRO A 181 -10.41 -3.28 9.92
C PRO A 181 -9.58 -4.57 9.87
N ALA A 182 -8.46 -4.51 9.17
CA ALA A 182 -7.52 -5.61 9.14
C ALA A 182 -6.98 -5.83 10.55
N LEU A 183 -7.45 -6.88 11.23
CA LEU A 183 -6.96 -7.27 12.56
C LEU A 183 -5.61 -7.99 12.46
N LYS A 184 -5.38 -8.64 11.32
CA LYS A 184 -4.10 -9.21 10.90
C LYS A 184 -3.90 -8.88 9.43
N THR A 185 -2.63 -8.71 9.08
CA THR A 185 -2.21 -8.12 7.82
C THR A 185 -2.47 -9.07 6.64
N TYR A 186 -3.23 -8.68 5.61
CA TYR A 186 -3.13 -9.32 4.29
C TYR A 186 -2.20 -8.49 3.42
N ILE A 187 -0.96 -8.94 3.29
CA ILE A 187 -0.08 -8.53 2.21
C ILE A 187 0.34 -9.81 1.48
N ASP A 188 0.05 -9.87 0.18
CA ASP A 188 0.66 -10.86 -0.71
C ASP A 188 2.17 -10.74 -0.62
N SER A 189 2.88 -11.87 -0.61
CA SER A 189 4.33 -11.84 -0.73
C SER A 189 4.72 -11.03 -1.97
N LYS A 190 5.36 -9.88 -1.75
CA LYS A 190 5.78 -8.99 -2.83
C LYS A 190 7.16 -8.43 -2.55
N THR A 191 7.85 -8.10 -3.63
CA THR A 191 9.12 -7.38 -3.57
C THR A 191 8.92 -5.97 -4.12
N GLU A 192 9.25 -4.97 -3.31
CA GLU A 192 9.30 -3.58 -3.73
C GLU A 192 10.75 -3.12 -3.79
N ILE A 193 11.09 -2.36 -4.84
CA ILE A 193 12.43 -1.86 -5.07
C ILE A 193 12.35 -0.35 -5.22
N TYR A 194 13.17 0.35 -4.44
CA TYR A 194 13.27 1.80 -4.42
C TYR A 194 14.71 2.23 -4.66
N GLU A 195 14.88 3.30 -5.43
CA GLU A 195 16.07 4.15 -5.35
C GLU A 195 15.96 5.00 -4.08
N VAL A 196 17.08 5.18 -3.39
CA VAL A 196 17.10 5.71 -2.03
C VAL A 196 18.08 6.88 -1.93
N THR A 197 17.57 8.00 -1.43
CA THR A 197 18.40 9.11 -0.97
C THR A 197 18.19 9.29 0.53
N ILE A 198 19.25 9.12 1.33
CA ILE A 198 19.21 9.28 2.79
C ILE A 198 19.89 10.60 3.16
N SER A 199 19.21 11.39 3.97
CA SER A 199 19.77 12.53 4.70
C SER A 199 19.67 12.29 6.21
N SER A 200 20.16 13.24 7.02
CA SER A 200 20.10 13.15 8.48
C SER A 200 18.68 13.05 9.03
N THR A 201 17.70 13.64 8.34
CA THR A 201 16.31 13.75 8.80
C THR A 201 15.30 13.09 7.88
N ASN A 202 15.67 12.81 6.63
CA ASN A 202 14.73 12.30 5.62
C ASN A 202 15.30 11.10 4.87
N VAL A 203 14.39 10.22 4.44
CA VAL A 203 14.64 9.17 3.47
C VAL A 203 13.68 9.38 2.32
N ILE A 204 14.22 9.56 1.12
CA ILE A 204 13.43 9.66 -0.11
C ILE A 204 13.52 8.31 -0.80
N LEU A 205 12.36 7.66 -0.96
CA LEU A 205 12.20 6.42 -1.71
C LEU A 205 11.56 6.76 -3.05
N ALA A 206 12.27 6.50 -4.15
CA ALA A 206 11.77 6.70 -5.50
C ALA A 206 11.56 5.35 -6.20
N SER A 207 10.36 5.15 -6.74
CA SER A 207 10.01 3.97 -7.52
C SER A 207 9.30 4.38 -8.79
N LYS A 208 9.62 3.73 -9.90
CA LYS A 208 8.92 3.93 -11.18
C LYS A 208 7.44 3.57 -11.09
N LYS A 209 7.05 2.69 -10.14
CA LYS A 209 5.67 2.23 -9.98
C LYS A 209 4.84 3.11 -9.05
N THR A 210 5.45 3.63 -7.98
CA THR A 210 4.71 4.30 -6.88
C THR A 210 5.09 5.77 -6.72
N GLY A 211 5.96 6.31 -7.58
CA GLY A 211 6.44 7.68 -7.49
C GLY A 211 7.47 7.88 -6.37
N LYS A 212 7.55 9.11 -5.87
CA LYS A 212 8.46 9.51 -4.79
C LYS A 212 7.71 9.54 -3.46
N LEU A 213 8.27 8.87 -2.47
CA LEU A 213 7.80 8.85 -1.09
C LEU A 213 8.89 9.47 -0.21
N GLN A 214 8.59 10.62 0.41
CA GLN A 214 9.51 11.26 1.35
C GLN A 214 9.09 10.88 2.78
N LEU A 215 10.00 10.23 3.49
CA LEU A 215 9.81 9.79 4.87
C LEU A 215 10.68 10.63 5.80
N THR A 216 10.11 11.14 6.89
CA THR A 216 10.83 11.88 7.93
C THR A 216 11.21 10.92 9.05
N LYS A 217 12.46 10.98 9.52
CA LYS A 217 12.91 10.19 10.68
C LYS A 217 12.23 10.71 11.95
N ILE A 218 11.59 9.81 12.70
CA ILE A 218 10.84 10.11 13.92
C ILE A 218 11.40 9.38 15.16
N GLY A 219 12.44 8.57 15.00
CA GLY A 219 13.11 7.90 16.10
C GLY A 219 14.15 6.90 15.64
N ASN A 220 14.90 6.38 16.60
CA ASN A 220 15.72 5.17 16.44
C ASN A 220 14.89 3.92 16.75
#